data_AF-A0A413LCQ0-F1
#
_entry.id   AF-A0A413LCQ0-F1
#
_cell.length_a   1.000
_cell.length_b   1.000
_cell.length_c   1.000
_cell.angle_alpha   90.00
_cell.angle_beta   90.00
_cell.angle_gamma   90.00
#
_symmetry.space_group_name_H-M   'P 1'
#
loop_
_entity.id
_entity.type
_entity.pdbx_description
1 polymer ?
#
loop_
_entity_poly.entity_id
_entity_poly.type
_entity_poly.pdbx_seq_one_letter_code
_entity_poly.pdbx_strand_id
1 'polypeptide(L)'
;MNTVYYRIKDLNMVGKEEDYVPYLYKSGKGWIVDHDNILMDRIMGYDESEASGSPYKIGNDSMMDLVEQISEKEAEKIISGM
;
A
#
# COMPACT_ATOMS: atom_id res chain seq x y z
N MET A 1 13.28 9.82 10.81
CA MET A 1 12.05 9.49 10.08
C MET A 1 12.42 8.40 9.10
N ASN A 2 11.88 7.20 9.33
CA ASN A 2 12.01 6.10 8.39
C ASN A 2 10.78 6.12 7.51
N THR A 3 10.97 6.44 6.22
CA THR A 3 9.88 6.51 5.25
C THR A 3 10.14 5.54 4.12
N VAL A 4 9.16 4.69 3.85
CA VAL A 4 9.18 3.75 2.74
C VAL A 4 8.00 4.04 1.82
N TYR A 5 8.23 4.07 0.52
CA TYR A 5 7.20 4.36 -0.47
C TYR A 5 6.78 3.11 -1.22
N TYR A 6 5.51 3.06 -1.60
CA TYR A 6 4.91 1.90 -2.26
C TYR A 6 4.00 2.34 -3.41
N ARG A 7 4.01 1.56 -4.49
CA ARG A 7 2.99 1.60 -5.55
C ARG A 7 1.99 0.49 -5.31
N ILE A 8 0.71 0.85 -5.26
CA ILE A 8 -0.41 -0.09 -5.23
C ILE A 8 -0.93 -0.22 -6.67
N LYS A 9 -0.59 -1.35 -7.30
CA LYS A 9 -0.71 -1.56 -8.77
C LYS A 9 -2.16 -1.68 -9.23
N ASP A 10 -3.00 -2.38 -8.48
CA ASP A 10 -4.41 -2.62 -8.81
C ASP A 10 -5.28 -1.37 -8.66
N LEU A 11 -4.99 -0.53 -7.65
CA LEU A 11 -5.74 0.71 -7.41
C LEU A 11 -5.14 1.93 -8.13
N ASN A 12 -3.98 1.77 -8.77
CA ASN A 12 -3.18 2.87 -9.31
C ASN A 12 -2.97 3.98 -8.26
N MET A 13 -2.60 3.59 -7.04
CA MET A 13 -2.38 4.49 -5.91
C MET A 13 -0.92 4.47 -5.48
N VAL A 14 -0.50 5.54 -4.79
CA VAL A 14 0.79 5.60 -4.11
C VAL A 14 0.55 5.64 -2.62
N GLY A 15 1.25 4.76 -1.90
CA GLY A 15 1.26 4.72 -0.44
C GLY A 15 2.65 5.02 0.10
N LYS A 16 2.72 5.35 1.38
CA LYS A 16 3.97 5.37 2.13
C LYS A 16 3.74 4.86 3.56
N GLU A 17 4.76 4.30 4.16
CA GLU A 17 4.82 4.07 5.60
C GLU A 17 5.83 5.05 6.17
N GLU A 18 5.40 5.88 7.12
CA GLU A 18 6.26 6.84 7.83
C GLU A 18 6.19 6.52 9.32
N ASP A 19 7.32 6.09 9.89
CA ASP A 19 7.43 5.69 11.31
C ASP A 19 6.31 4.71 11.74
N TYR A 20 6.07 3.66 10.93
CA TYR A 20 5.04 2.62 11.10
C TYR A 20 3.58 3.07 10.91
N VAL A 21 3.36 4.28 10.39
CA VAL A 21 2.02 4.76 10.05
C VAL A 21 1.83 4.72 8.53
N PRO A 22 0.86 3.95 8.02
CA PRO A 22 0.56 3.91 6.59
C PRO A 22 -0.25 5.14 6.16
N TYR A 23 0.11 5.70 5.00
CA TYR A 23 -0.57 6.80 4.34
C TYR A 23 -0.81 6.47 2.87
N LEU A 24 -1.89 7.02 2.32
CA LEU A 24 -2.20 7.00 0.90
C LEU A 24 -2.19 8.41 0.34
N TYR A 25 -1.60 8.57 -0.84
CA TYR A 25 -1.69 9.81 -1.58
C TYR A 25 -3.07 9.95 -2.21
N LYS A 26 -3.69 11.13 -2.04
CA LYS A 26 -4.93 11.52 -2.70
C LYS A 26 -4.72 12.84 -3.44
N SER A 27 -4.94 12.84 -4.76
CA SER A 27 -4.80 14.04 -5.59
C SER A 27 -5.65 15.20 -5.02
N GLY A 28 -5.05 16.38 -4.92
CA GLY A 28 -5.64 17.58 -4.32
C GLY A 28 -5.74 17.61 -2.79
N LYS A 29 -5.48 16.50 -2.09
CA LYS A 29 -5.52 16.43 -0.61
C LYS A 29 -4.16 16.10 0.03
N GLY A 30 -3.23 15.54 -0.75
CA GLY A 30 -1.92 15.11 -0.25
C GLY A 30 -1.99 13.74 0.43
N TRP A 31 -1.10 13.53 1.41
CA TRP A 31 -1.02 12.29 2.17
C TRP A 31 -2.12 12.22 3.24
N ILE A 32 -2.89 11.15 3.24
CA ILE A 32 -3.94 10.87 4.23
C ILE A 32 -3.64 9.54 4.91
N VAL A 33 -3.84 9.46 6.22
CA VAL A 33 -3.67 8.20 6.98
C VAL A 33 -4.57 7.11 6.38
N ASP A 34 -4.00 5.92 6.20
CA ASP A 34 -4.71 4.74 5.71
C ASP A 34 -5.46 4.04 6.85
N HIS A 35 -6.69 4.46 7.09
CA HIS A 35 -7.54 3.84 8.13
C HIS A 35 -8.16 2.51 7.71
N ASP A 36 -8.20 2.23 6.41
CA ASP A 36 -8.85 1.06 5.83
C ASP A 36 -7.85 -0.08 5.58
N ASN A 37 -6.60 0.08 6.02
CA ASN A 37 -5.48 -0.87 5.82
C ASN A 37 -5.21 -1.24 4.36
N ILE A 38 -5.57 -0.38 3.40
CA ILE A 38 -5.43 -0.66 1.96
C ILE A 38 -3.98 -1.03 1.59
N LEU A 39 -3.01 -0.28 2.11
CA LEU A 39 -1.59 -0.52 1.88
C LEU A 39 -1.13 -1.79 2.62
N MET A 40 -1.47 -1.89 3.90
CA MET A 40 -0.95 -2.96 4.76
C MET A 40 -1.53 -4.34 4.39
N ASP A 41 -2.78 -4.40 3.96
CA ASP A 41 -3.41 -5.61 3.45
C ASP A 41 -2.63 -6.19 2.27
N ARG A 42 -2.15 -5.34 1.35
CA ARG A 42 -1.35 -5.78 0.22
C ARG A 42 0.06 -6.18 0.65
N ILE A 43 0.71 -5.39 1.52
CA ILE A 43 2.04 -5.72 2.06
C ILE A 43 2.03 -7.08 2.77
N MET A 44 0.98 -7.37 3.54
CA MET A 44 0.85 -8.61 4.31
C MET A 44 0.25 -9.75 3.49
N GLY A 45 -0.25 -9.50 2.28
CA GLY A 45 -0.96 -10.50 1.48
C GLY A 45 -2.27 -10.96 2.12
N TYR A 46 -3.04 -10.03 2.69
CA TYR A 46 -4.35 -10.28 3.25
C TYR A 46 -5.34 -10.64 2.14
N ASP A 47 -5.96 -11.81 2.24
CA ASP A 47 -6.95 -12.30 1.28
C ASP A 47 -8.34 -12.31 1.92
N GLU A 48 -9.20 -11.39 1.52
CA GLU A 48 -10.56 -11.30 2.06
C GLU A 48 -11.44 -12.51 1.76
N SER A 49 -11.11 -13.31 0.74
CA SER A 49 -11.88 -14.49 0.32
C SER A 49 -11.66 -15.72 1.22
N GLU A 50 -10.52 -15.79 1.92
CA GLU A 50 -10.19 -16.87 2.84
C GLU A 50 -11.06 -16.84 4.12
N ALA A 51 -11.34 -17.98 4.73
CA ALA A 51 -12.16 -18.03 5.93
C ALA A 51 -11.49 -17.30 7.13
N SER A 52 -12.30 -16.75 8.03
CA SER A 52 -11.77 -16.18 9.28
C SER A 52 -11.05 -17.27 10.09
N GLY A 53 -9.78 -17.03 10.43
CA GLY A 53 -8.90 -18.00 11.11
C GLY A 53 -8.15 -18.95 10.18
N SER A 54 -8.32 -18.84 8.85
CA SER A 54 -7.48 -19.59 7.89
C SER A 54 -6.01 -19.18 8.03
N PRO A 55 -5.06 -20.13 8.05
CA PRO A 55 -3.64 -19.80 8.03
C PRO A 55 -3.20 -19.15 6.70
N TYR A 56 -4.04 -19.22 5.66
CA TYR A 56 -3.79 -18.62 4.34
C TYR A 56 -4.43 -17.22 4.19
N LYS A 57 -5.06 -16.70 5.25
CA LYS A 57 -5.68 -15.37 5.27
C LYS A 57 -4.67 -14.23 5.08
N ILE A 58 -3.40 -14.49 5.38
CA ILE A 58 -2.25 -13.59 5.28
C ILE A 58 -1.16 -14.36 4.53
N GLY A 59 -0.32 -13.65 3.76
CA GLY A 59 0.75 -14.26 2.96
C GLY A 59 0.29 -14.80 1.61
N ASN A 60 -0.83 -14.31 1.08
CA ASN A 60 -1.22 -14.61 -0.30
C ASN A 60 -0.28 -13.87 -1.28
N ASP A 61 0.54 -14.62 -2.01
CA ASP A 61 1.50 -14.09 -2.98
C ASP A 61 0.85 -13.22 -4.06
N SER A 62 -0.36 -13.58 -4.53
CA SER A 62 -1.06 -12.79 -5.53
C SER A 62 -1.50 -11.42 -4.98
N MET A 63 -1.79 -11.32 -3.69
CA MET A 63 -2.10 -10.04 -3.02
C MET A 63 -0.84 -9.21 -2.78
N MET A 64 0.26 -9.86 -2.37
CA MET A 64 1.57 -9.20 -2.21
C MET A 64 2.12 -8.68 -3.53
N ASP A 65 1.87 -9.41 -4.62
CA ASP A 65 2.19 -8.99 -5.99
C ASP A 65 1.38 -7.78 -6.45
N LEU A 66 0.41 -7.25 -5.69
CA LEU A 66 -0.29 -6.00 -6.00
C LEU A 66 0.42 -4.77 -5.47
N VAL A 67 1.40 -4.92 -4.57
CA VAL A 67 2.19 -3.82 -4.05
C VAL A 67 3.65 -3.94 -4.47
N GLU A 68 4.30 -2.80 -4.70
CA GLU A 68 5.71 -2.74 -5.05
C GLU A 68 6.35 -1.63 -4.23
N GLN A 69 7.44 -1.93 -3.53
CA GLN A 69 8.25 -0.89 -2.88
C GLN A 69 8.96 -0.08 -3.98
N ILE A 70 8.84 1.24 -3.90
CA ILE A 70 9.43 2.16 -4.86
C ILE A 70 10.32 3.19 -4.15
N SER A 71 11.18 3.85 -4.91
CA SER A 71 11.92 5.00 -4.40
C SER A 71 11.00 6.22 -4.23
N GLU A 72 11.41 7.15 -3.37
CA GLU A 72 10.74 8.45 -3.21
C GLU A 72 10.60 9.19 -4.55
N LYS A 73 11.65 9.19 -5.37
CA LYS A 73 11.63 9.83 -6.70
C LYS A 73 10.61 9.21 -7.64
N GLU A 74 10.42 7.89 -7.58
CA GLU A 74 9.39 7.21 -8.35
C GLU A 74 7.99 7.55 -7.84
N ALA A 75 7.81 7.61 -6.52
CA ALA A 75 6.56 8.03 -5.90
C ALA A 75 6.18 9.44 -6.35
N GLU A 76 7.12 10.40 -6.27
CA GLU A 76 6.94 11.78 -6.75
C GLU A 76 6.60 11.84 -8.23
N LYS A 77 7.29 11.05 -9.08
CA LYS A 77 7.01 11.00 -10.51
C LYS A 77 5.59 10.50 -10.79
N ILE A 78 5.15 9.45 -10.11
CA ILE A 78 3.79 8.92 -10.25
C ILE A 78 2.79 9.97 -9.77
N ILE A 79 3.00 10.56 -8.60
CA ILE A 79 2.15 11.60 -8.01
C ILE A 79 2.00 12.81 -8.92
N SER A 80 3.09 13.26 -9.55
CA SER A 80 3.08 14.40 -10.48
C SER A 80 2.28 14.13 -11.76
N GLY A 81 2.05 12.86 -12.08
CA GLY A 81 1.24 12.42 -13.23
C GLY A 81 -0.21 12.09 -12.89
N MET A 82 -0.64 12.21 -11.63
CA MET A 82 -2.01 11.92 -11.15
C MET A 82 -2.95 13.12 -11.20
#